data_AF-A0A098TG10-F1
#
_entry.id   AF-A0A098TG10-F1
#
_cell.length_a   1.000
_cell.length_b   1.000
_cell.length_c   1.000
_cell.angle_alpha   90.00
_cell.angle_beta   90.00
_cell.angle_gamma   90.00
#
_symmetry.space_group_name_H-M   'P 1'
#
loop_
_entity.id
_entity.type
_entity.pdbx_description
1 polymer ?
#
loop_
_entity_poly.entity_id
_entity_poly.type
_entity_poly.pdbx_seq_one_letter_code
_entity_poly.pdbx_strand_id
1 'polypeptide(L)'
;MAQTHRTHIRFLLNDRTVELSGFAPDLTLLDWLRLDRRLTGTKEGCAEGDCGACTVLVGRMDNGVLTYETVNACIRFVGSLDATHVVTVEHLNRPDGALSAVQQAMVDLHGSQCGFCTPGIVASLHALWLADPEPTEADIERQLQGNLCRCTGYEPIVKAALAAARTIPSEDNDRLVRAYAETVETLTALADGARVTIDSERGTTYLPADVDDLAELYEAHPGATIVAGSTDVGLWVTKHMRDIAPVILIGHLDGLKEIGLDEDGLTLGAGVSYTAARGALVSAFPQMAELWDRIGGEQVRNMGTIGGNIANGSPIGDTPPPLIALDATVTLRKGSSRRTLPLEAFFLDYGKQDRQKGEFVESVFVPALDEEAFFAVYKISKRRDEDISALCAAFRVTLDGEGLVASARIAFGGMAGTPKRARAAEAALLGRAWTWDTIQQARQQLASDYQPLSDWRASAEYRMLTAQNLLIRFFLETCGAPARIERRPALAEA
;
A
#
# COMPACT_ATOMS: atom_id res chain seq x y z
N MET A 1 5.45 -26.77 22.73
CA MET A 1 6.73 -26.31 23.30
C MET A 1 6.43 -25.08 24.13
N ALA A 2 7.10 -24.84 25.26
CA ALA A 2 6.86 -23.62 26.03
C ALA A 2 7.14 -22.42 25.11
N GLN A 3 6.12 -21.61 24.84
CA GLN A 3 6.24 -20.44 23.97
C GLN A 3 7.27 -19.51 24.62
N THR A 4 8.38 -19.26 23.93
CA THR A 4 9.41 -18.33 24.40
C THR A 4 8.80 -16.94 24.38
N HIS A 5 8.79 -16.24 25.52
CA HIS A 5 8.25 -14.89 25.64
C HIS A 5 9.41 -13.90 25.82
N ARG A 6 9.49 -12.88 24.95
CA ARG A 6 10.44 -11.77 25.05
C ARG A 6 9.77 -10.50 25.54
N THR A 7 10.55 -9.63 26.19
CA THR A 7 10.10 -8.32 26.70
C THR A 7 10.76 -7.13 26.00
N HIS A 8 11.39 -7.39 24.86
CA HIS A 8 12.08 -6.40 24.03
C HIS A 8 12.08 -6.85 22.57
N ILE A 9 12.09 -5.89 21.66
CA ILE A 9 12.39 -6.14 20.25
C ILE A 9 13.89 -6.07 20.01
N ARG A 10 14.36 -6.73 18.95
CA ARG A 10 15.74 -6.68 18.51
C ARG A 10 15.81 -6.45 17.01
N PHE A 11 16.66 -5.54 16.57
CA PHE A 11 16.82 -5.20 15.16
C PHE A 11 18.19 -4.57 14.90
N LEU A 12 18.57 -4.48 13.63
CA LEU A 12 19.79 -3.81 13.21
C LEU A 12 19.44 -2.36 12.84
N LEU A 13 20.15 -1.38 13.40
CA LEU A 13 20.10 0.02 13.00
C LEU A 13 21.46 0.38 12.39
N ASN A 14 21.48 0.60 11.08
CA ASN A 14 22.72 0.76 10.33
C ASN A 14 23.67 -0.42 10.62
N ASP A 15 24.83 -0.20 11.21
CA ASP A 15 25.80 -1.25 11.58
C ASP A 15 25.69 -1.73 13.05
N ARG A 16 24.60 -1.40 13.76
CA ARG A 16 24.49 -1.66 15.21
C ARG A 16 23.24 -2.42 15.58
N THR A 17 23.41 -3.57 16.25
CA THR A 17 22.31 -4.29 16.88
C THR A 17 21.71 -3.44 18.01
N VAL A 18 20.39 -3.39 18.05
CA VAL A 18 19.59 -2.66 19.02
C VAL A 18 18.66 -3.64 19.72
N GLU A 19 18.64 -3.59 21.05
CA GLU A 19 17.59 -4.18 21.88
C GLU A 19 16.79 -3.03 22.51
N LEU A 20 15.46 -3.08 22.38
CA LEU A 20 14.60 -2.00 22.87
C LEU A 20 13.39 -2.54 23.62
N SER A 21 13.17 -2.02 24.83
CA SER A 21 12.05 -2.32 25.72
C SER A 21 11.45 -1.03 26.28
N GLY A 22 10.30 -1.13 26.97
CA GLY A 22 9.70 -0.03 27.73
C GLY A 22 9.24 1.17 26.89
N PHE A 23 9.19 1.05 25.56
CA PHE A 23 8.73 2.12 24.68
C PHE A 23 7.20 2.16 24.62
N ALA A 24 6.67 3.36 24.39
CA ALA A 24 5.25 3.55 24.20
C ALA A 24 4.74 2.88 22.90
N PRO A 25 3.52 2.30 22.88
CA PRO A 25 3.01 1.57 21.71
C PRO A 25 2.96 2.36 20.39
N ASP A 26 2.85 3.68 20.50
CA ASP A 26 2.74 4.67 19.43
C ASP A 26 4.06 5.42 19.15
N LEU A 27 5.19 5.00 19.72
CA LEU A 27 6.50 5.59 19.42
C LEU A 27 6.84 5.41 17.94
N THR A 28 6.89 6.53 17.21
CA THR A 28 7.25 6.53 15.78
C THR A 28 8.75 6.26 15.60
N LEU A 29 9.11 5.59 14.50
CA LEU A 29 10.49 5.36 14.12
C LEU A 29 11.22 6.70 13.91
N LEU A 30 10.54 7.68 13.31
CA LEU A 30 11.13 9.00 13.08
C LEU A 30 11.52 9.70 14.37
N ASP A 31 10.63 9.73 15.36
CA ASP A 31 10.90 10.35 16.66
C ASP A 31 12.05 9.64 17.36
N TRP A 32 12.02 8.31 17.40
CA TRP A 32 13.09 7.54 18.02
C TRP A 32 14.46 7.78 17.36
N LEU A 33 14.52 7.78 16.01
CA LEU A 33 15.76 8.07 15.28
C LEU A 33 16.31 9.47 15.62
N ARG A 34 15.45 10.48 15.63
CA ARG A 34 15.87 11.88 15.76
C ARG A 34 16.07 12.32 17.21
N LEU A 35 15.15 11.95 18.08
CA LEU A 35 15.08 12.40 19.46
C LEU A 35 15.92 11.53 20.39
N ASP A 36 15.97 10.21 20.16
CA ASP A 36 16.73 9.32 21.05
C ASP A 36 18.10 8.98 20.45
N ARG A 37 18.16 8.61 19.17
CA ARG A 37 19.41 8.19 18.51
C ARG A 37 20.22 9.33 17.92
N ARG A 38 19.64 10.53 17.83
CA ARG A 38 20.25 11.74 17.22
C ARG A 38 20.69 11.55 15.77
N LEU A 39 20.09 10.60 15.06
CA LEU A 39 20.21 10.43 13.61
C LEU A 39 19.23 11.39 12.92
N THR A 40 19.70 12.63 12.74
CA THR A 40 18.84 13.76 12.34
C THR A 40 18.75 13.95 10.83
N GLY A 41 19.41 13.11 10.02
CA GLY A 41 19.38 13.11 8.57
C GLY A 41 17.97 12.86 8.03
N THR A 42 17.26 11.87 8.56
CA THR A 42 15.84 11.63 8.29
C THR A 42 14.98 12.77 8.86
N LYS A 43 14.05 13.31 8.06
CA LYS A 43 13.31 14.55 8.39
C LYS A 43 11.83 14.34 8.60
N GLU A 44 11.22 15.15 9.45
CA GLU A 44 9.77 15.30 9.50
C GLU A 44 9.34 16.43 8.55
N GLY A 45 8.47 16.11 7.58
CA GLY A 45 7.89 17.10 6.67
C GLY A 45 6.38 17.26 6.85
N CYS A 46 5.63 16.14 6.78
CA CYS A 46 4.17 16.14 6.89
C CYS A 46 3.61 15.32 8.05
N ALA A 47 4.33 14.29 8.54
CA ALA A 47 3.86 13.33 9.55
C ALA A 47 2.59 12.54 9.16
N GLU A 48 2.37 12.25 7.87
CA GLU A 48 1.25 11.42 7.38
C GLU A 48 1.62 10.51 6.20
N GLY A 49 2.91 10.32 5.94
CA GLY A 49 3.40 9.48 4.83
C GLY A 49 3.39 10.13 3.44
N ASP A 50 2.87 11.35 3.29
CA ASP A 50 2.61 12.01 2.00
C ASP A 50 3.75 12.84 1.39
N CYS A 51 4.91 12.97 2.06
CA CYS A 51 6.01 13.80 1.51
C CYS A 51 7.34 13.08 1.31
N GLY A 52 7.50 11.88 1.87
CA GLY A 52 8.73 11.10 1.75
C GLY A 52 9.99 11.70 2.38
N ALA A 53 9.96 12.86 3.02
CA ALA A 53 11.15 13.44 3.66
C ALA A 53 11.72 12.56 4.80
N CYS A 54 10.88 11.67 5.31
CA CYS A 54 11.21 10.69 6.34
C CYS A 54 11.55 9.29 5.80
N THR A 55 11.76 9.13 4.49
CA THR A 55 12.06 7.80 3.92
C THR A 55 13.34 7.23 4.52
N VAL A 56 13.26 5.98 4.95
CA VAL A 56 14.38 5.11 5.34
C VAL A 56 14.23 3.76 4.63
N LEU A 57 15.28 2.94 4.61
CA LEU A 57 15.17 1.56 4.13
C LEU A 57 14.91 0.63 5.32
N VAL A 58 14.05 -0.37 5.12
CA VAL A 58 13.86 -1.47 6.05
C VAL A 58 14.11 -2.77 5.31
N GLY A 59 15.19 -3.45 5.69
CA GLY A 59 15.55 -4.77 5.26
C GLY A 59 14.84 -5.84 6.07
N ARG A 60 14.31 -6.87 5.41
CA ARG A 60 13.72 -8.04 6.06
C ARG A 60 14.04 -9.30 5.28
N MET A 61 14.12 -10.43 5.98
CA MET A 61 14.16 -11.75 5.36
C MET A 61 12.77 -12.12 4.84
N ASP A 62 12.68 -12.39 3.55
CA ASP A 62 11.50 -12.93 2.88
C ASP A 62 11.93 -14.14 2.06
N ASN A 63 11.36 -15.31 2.35
CA ASN A 63 11.71 -16.59 1.70
C ASN A 63 13.23 -16.86 1.61
N GLY A 64 13.96 -16.49 2.67
CA GLY A 64 15.43 -16.67 2.75
C GLY A 64 16.25 -15.61 2.01
N VAL A 65 15.61 -14.61 1.41
CA VAL A 65 16.27 -13.49 0.71
C VAL A 65 16.09 -12.21 1.53
N LEU A 66 17.17 -11.45 1.72
CA LEU A 66 17.07 -10.12 2.30
C LEU A 66 16.59 -9.13 1.24
N THR A 67 15.41 -8.55 1.45
CA THR A 67 14.83 -7.52 0.60
C THR A 67 14.76 -6.19 1.36
N TYR A 68 15.05 -5.08 0.68
CA TYR A 68 14.97 -3.74 1.25
C TYR A 68 13.79 -2.99 0.65
N GLU A 69 12.91 -2.51 1.52
CA GLU A 69 11.78 -1.68 1.16
C GLU A 69 11.99 -0.26 1.66
N THR A 70 11.49 0.72 0.91
CA THR A 70 11.40 2.10 1.38
C THR A 70 10.17 2.25 2.27
N VAL A 71 10.30 2.94 3.40
CA VAL A 71 9.18 3.16 4.34
C VAL A 71 9.15 4.59 4.86
N ASN A 72 7.97 5.08 5.23
CA ASN A 72 7.83 6.38 5.88
C ASN A 72 8.05 6.24 7.40
N ALA A 73 9.21 6.68 7.90
CA ALA A 73 9.53 6.58 9.32
C ALA A 73 8.54 7.33 10.24
N CYS A 74 7.89 8.39 9.75
CA CYS A 74 6.96 9.21 10.54
C CYS A 74 5.67 8.48 10.97
N ILE A 75 5.28 7.43 10.23
CA ILE A 75 4.05 6.67 10.50
C ILE A 75 4.35 5.20 10.80
N ARG A 76 5.63 4.78 10.80
CA ARG A 76 6.07 3.44 11.22
C ARG A 76 6.30 3.44 12.73
N PHE A 77 5.72 2.49 13.46
CA PHE A 77 6.00 2.36 14.90
C PHE A 77 7.24 1.51 15.16
N VAL A 78 8.05 1.91 16.13
CA VAL A 78 9.31 1.22 16.48
C VAL A 78 9.06 -0.25 16.86
N GLY A 79 7.95 -0.53 17.55
CA GLY A 79 7.58 -1.90 17.92
C GLY A 79 7.49 -2.88 16.75
N SER A 80 7.29 -2.40 15.52
CA SER A 80 7.12 -3.26 14.34
C SER A 80 8.43 -3.64 13.64
N LEU A 81 9.57 -3.34 14.26
CA LEU A 81 10.91 -3.48 13.68
C LEU A 81 11.65 -4.73 14.14
N ASP A 82 11.05 -5.58 14.98
CA ASP A 82 11.69 -6.84 15.40
C ASP A 82 12.16 -7.65 14.19
N ALA A 83 13.40 -8.16 14.27
CA ALA A 83 14.10 -8.89 13.22
C ALA A 83 14.17 -8.16 11.86
N THR A 84 14.33 -6.83 11.86
CA THR A 84 14.56 -6.03 10.65
C THR A 84 15.91 -5.31 10.65
N HIS A 85 16.31 -4.78 9.50
CA HIS A 85 17.45 -3.88 9.35
C HIS A 85 16.99 -2.49 8.90
N VAL A 86 17.09 -1.49 9.78
CA VAL A 86 16.78 -0.09 9.47
C VAL A 86 18.03 0.63 8.98
N VAL A 87 17.99 1.18 7.77
CA VAL A 87 19.09 1.95 7.19
C VAL A 87 18.66 3.40 6.99
N THR A 88 19.41 4.32 7.59
CA THR A 88 19.19 5.76 7.46
C THR A 88 20.14 6.40 6.45
N VAL A 89 19.85 7.62 6.03
CA VAL A 89 20.68 8.36 5.04
C VAL A 89 22.15 8.47 5.47
N GLU A 90 22.43 8.53 6.78
CA GLU A 90 23.77 8.62 7.34
C GLU A 90 24.62 7.36 7.06
N HIS A 91 23.98 6.24 6.76
CA HIS A 91 24.65 4.96 6.48
C HIS A 91 24.68 4.61 5.00
N LEU A 92 24.11 5.45 4.13
CA LEU A 92 24.14 5.21 2.68
C LEU A 92 25.48 5.59 2.05
N ASN A 93 26.38 6.26 2.76
CA ASN A 93 27.73 6.56 2.28
C ASN A 93 28.49 5.27 1.93
N ARG A 94 29.49 5.38 1.08
CA ARG A 94 30.41 4.29 0.71
C ARG A 94 31.16 3.74 1.94
N PRO A 95 31.73 2.52 1.86
CA PRO A 95 32.52 1.94 2.95
C PRO A 95 33.68 2.82 3.42
N ASP A 96 34.34 3.53 2.50
CA ASP A 96 35.43 4.48 2.77
C ASP A 96 34.97 5.84 3.35
N GLY A 97 33.65 6.03 3.51
CA GLY A 97 33.04 7.26 4.02
C GLY A 97 32.70 8.30 2.97
N ALA A 98 33.08 8.10 1.70
CA ALA A 98 32.70 8.98 0.60
C ALA A 98 31.19 8.90 0.28
N LEU A 99 30.66 9.85 -0.48
CA LEU A 99 29.27 9.85 -0.90
C LEU A 99 28.96 8.64 -1.80
N SER A 100 27.77 8.08 -1.68
CA SER A 100 27.27 7.04 -2.59
C SER A 100 27.08 7.57 -4.00
N ALA A 101 26.92 6.66 -4.97
CA ALA A 101 26.65 7.04 -6.36
C ALA A 101 25.44 7.98 -6.48
N VAL A 102 24.35 7.68 -5.75
CA VAL A 102 23.14 8.51 -5.70
C VAL A 102 23.40 9.86 -5.05
N GLN A 103 24.06 9.89 -3.89
CA GLN A 103 24.36 11.15 -3.18
C GLN A 103 25.26 12.06 -4.00
N GLN A 104 26.31 11.51 -4.62
CA GLN A 104 27.25 12.27 -5.44
C GLN A 104 26.56 12.82 -6.71
N ALA A 105 25.75 12.01 -7.40
CA ALA A 105 25.00 12.47 -8.56
C ALA A 105 24.02 13.60 -8.23
N MET A 106 23.38 13.57 -7.05
CA MET A 106 22.52 14.65 -6.58
C MET A 106 23.28 15.97 -6.37
N VAL A 107 24.56 15.91 -5.97
CA VAL A 107 25.43 17.09 -5.87
C VAL A 107 25.82 17.59 -7.26
N ASP A 108 26.36 16.70 -8.09
CA ASP A 108 26.93 17.05 -9.40
C ASP A 108 25.91 17.59 -10.39
N LEU A 109 24.66 17.13 -10.30
CA LEU A 109 23.58 17.48 -11.21
C LEU A 109 22.54 18.43 -10.59
N HIS A 110 22.89 19.08 -9.47
CA HIS A 110 22.06 20.08 -8.81
C HIS A 110 20.66 19.56 -8.40
N GLY A 111 20.59 18.28 -8.03
CA GLY A 111 19.38 17.61 -7.52
C GLY A 111 18.96 18.08 -6.12
N SER A 112 19.74 18.95 -5.47
CA SER A 112 19.45 19.49 -4.14
C SER A 112 19.58 21.02 -4.12
N GLN A 113 18.57 21.70 -3.57
CA GLN A 113 18.59 23.14 -3.31
C GLN A 113 18.51 23.44 -1.81
N CYS A 114 17.30 23.48 -1.23
CA CYS A 114 17.14 23.70 0.22
C CYS A 114 17.63 22.54 1.08
N GLY A 115 17.80 21.35 0.48
CA GLY A 115 18.33 20.16 1.15
C GLY A 115 17.34 19.37 2.01
N PHE A 116 16.14 19.88 2.28
CA PHE A 116 15.25 19.26 3.27
C PHE A 116 14.63 17.93 2.82
N CYS A 117 14.21 17.84 1.55
CA CYS A 117 13.68 16.60 0.96
C CYS A 117 14.78 15.62 0.51
N THR A 118 16.02 16.10 0.38
CA THR A 118 17.13 15.35 -0.22
C THR A 118 17.40 14.01 0.48
N PRO A 119 17.40 13.90 1.83
CA PRO A 119 17.60 12.62 2.50
C PRO A 119 16.60 11.54 2.09
N GLY A 120 15.31 11.88 2.07
CA GLY A 120 14.26 10.95 1.71
C GLY A 120 14.29 10.54 0.23
N ILE A 121 14.62 11.49 -0.65
CA ILE A 121 14.81 11.22 -2.08
C ILE A 121 16.02 10.33 -2.32
N VAL A 122 17.14 10.59 -1.65
CA VAL A 122 18.34 9.76 -1.72
C VAL A 122 18.03 8.33 -1.26
N ALA A 123 17.32 8.15 -0.14
CA ALA A 123 16.92 6.82 0.31
C ALA A 123 16.03 6.10 -0.73
N SER A 124 15.02 6.79 -1.28
CA SER A 124 14.16 6.22 -2.32
C SER A 124 14.94 5.79 -3.58
N LEU A 125 15.81 6.66 -4.10
CA LEU A 125 16.61 6.37 -5.28
C LEU A 125 17.69 5.32 -5.03
N HIS A 126 18.23 5.26 -3.82
CA HIS A 126 19.20 4.23 -3.44
C HIS A 126 18.57 2.84 -3.40
N ALA A 127 17.33 2.72 -2.91
CA ALA A 127 16.60 1.45 -2.98
C ALA A 127 16.39 0.97 -4.43
N LEU A 128 15.98 1.88 -5.32
CA LEU A 128 15.83 1.57 -6.74
C LEU A 128 17.16 1.16 -7.37
N TRP A 129 18.23 1.90 -7.08
CA TRP A 129 19.58 1.60 -7.58
C TRP A 129 20.13 0.24 -7.13
N LEU A 130 19.77 -0.22 -5.93
CA LEU A 130 20.11 -1.56 -5.44
C LEU A 130 19.28 -2.66 -6.12
N ALA A 131 18.02 -2.39 -6.43
CA ALA A 131 17.08 -3.37 -6.98
C ALA A 131 17.21 -3.52 -8.50
N ASP A 132 17.51 -2.42 -9.21
CA ASP A 132 17.58 -2.36 -10.66
C ASP A 132 18.79 -1.51 -11.10
N PRO A 133 19.82 -2.13 -11.71
CA PRO A 133 20.99 -1.41 -12.19
C PRO A 133 20.72 -0.61 -13.49
N GLU A 134 19.59 -0.82 -14.18
CA GLU A 134 19.25 -0.13 -15.43
C GLU A 134 17.81 0.44 -15.42
N PRO A 135 17.44 1.28 -14.43
CA PRO A 135 16.07 1.75 -14.28
C PRO A 135 15.67 2.71 -15.41
N THR A 136 14.43 2.61 -15.87
CA THR A 136 13.86 3.58 -16.81
C THR A 136 13.43 4.87 -16.10
N GLU A 137 13.19 5.95 -16.86
CA GLU A 137 12.60 7.18 -16.31
C GLU A 137 11.25 6.91 -15.63
N ALA A 138 10.45 6.00 -16.17
CA ALA A 138 9.17 5.61 -15.58
C ALA A 138 9.33 4.89 -14.23
N ASP A 139 10.39 4.08 -14.06
CA ASP A 139 10.69 3.44 -12.79
C ASP A 139 11.17 4.44 -11.74
N ILE A 140 11.97 5.42 -12.16
CA ILE A 140 12.39 6.54 -11.30
C ILE A 140 11.18 7.39 -10.89
N GLU A 141 10.29 7.73 -11.83
CA GLU A 141 9.06 8.47 -11.52
C GLU A 141 8.18 7.69 -10.54
N ARG A 142 8.01 6.36 -10.74
CA ARG A 142 7.24 5.50 -9.84
C ARG A 142 7.84 5.49 -8.43
N GLN A 143 9.17 5.32 -8.33
CA GLN A 143 9.89 5.31 -7.05
C GLN A 143 9.77 6.64 -6.30
N LEU A 144 9.71 7.75 -7.03
CA LEU A 144 9.60 9.10 -6.47
C LEU A 144 8.16 9.57 -6.25
N GLN A 145 7.14 8.77 -6.56
CA GLN A 145 5.72 9.14 -6.36
C GLN A 145 5.43 9.58 -4.92
N GLY A 146 6.13 9.01 -3.94
CA GLY A 146 5.99 9.32 -2.52
C GLY A 146 6.97 10.37 -1.99
N ASN A 147 7.62 11.16 -2.85
CA ASN A 147 8.64 12.13 -2.46
C ASN A 147 8.33 13.53 -3.01
N LEU A 148 8.12 14.49 -2.12
CA LEU A 148 7.82 15.87 -2.51
C LEU A 148 9.03 16.79 -2.43
N CYS A 149 9.33 17.45 -3.55
CA CYS A 149 10.30 18.54 -3.64
C CYS A 149 9.62 19.82 -4.11
N ARG A 150 9.81 20.91 -3.37
CA ARG A 150 9.24 22.22 -3.69
C ARG A 150 10.18 23.16 -4.45
N CYS A 151 11.47 22.83 -4.53
CA CYS A 151 12.50 23.74 -5.02
C CYS A 151 13.02 23.39 -6.42
N THR A 152 13.26 22.11 -6.71
CA THR A 152 14.05 21.69 -7.89
C THR A 152 13.26 21.56 -9.18
N GLY A 153 11.94 21.36 -9.09
CA GLY A 153 11.13 21.00 -10.25
C GLY A 153 11.37 19.57 -10.76
N TYR A 154 11.99 18.70 -9.96
CA TYR A 154 12.27 17.27 -10.20
C TYR A 154 13.23 16.90 -11.33
N GLU A 155 13.26 17.64 -12.43
CA GLU A 155 14.15 17.39 -13.58
C GLU A 155 15.62 17.06 -13.21
N PRO A 156 16.32 17.86 -12.36
CA PRO A 156 17.70 17.53 -11.96
C PRO A 156 17.81 16.28 -11.09
N ILE A 157 16.75 15.91 -10.36
CA ILE A 157 16.70 14.71 -9.51
C ILE A 157 16.61 13.46 -10.39
N VAL A 158 15.77 13.49 -11.42
CA VAL A 158 15.64 12.39 -12.39
C VAL A 158 16.97 12.20 -13.14
N LYS A 159 17.62 13.29 -13.55
CA LYS A 159 18.97 13.24 -14.15
C LYS A 159 20.01 12.62 -13.21
N ALA A 160 19.96 12.95 -11.92
CA ALA A 160 20.84 12.36 -10.91
C ALA A 160 20.63 10.85 -10.77
N ALA A 161 19.37 10.39 -10.74
CA ALA A 161 19.07 8.96 -10.70
C ALA A 161 19.63 8.20 -11.91
N LEU A 162 19.40 8.72 -13.13
CA LEU A 162 19.94 8.15 -14.37
C LEU A 162 21.48 8.14 -14.42
N ALA A 163 22.12 9.16 -13.85
CA ALA A 163 23.57 9.22 -13.77
C ALA A 163 24.14 8.21 -12.76
N ALA A 164 23.49 8.06 -11.60
CA ALA A 164 23.88 7.08 -10.58
C ALA A 164 23.80 5.64 -11.11
N ALA A 165 22.79 5.31 -11.91
CA ALA A 165 22.62 4.00 -12.54
C ALA A 165 23.80 3.57 -13.44
N ARG A 166 24.67 4.49 -13.87
CA ARG A 166 25.90 4.15 -14.62
C ARG A 166 26.96 3.46 -13.76
N THR A 167 26.78 3.44 -12.44
CA THR A 167 27.63 2.71 -11.50
C THR A 167 26.86 1.51 -10.98
N ILE A 168 27.38 0.30 -11.18
CA ILE A 168 26.73 -0.92 -10.65
C ILE A 168 27.03 -1.04 -9.15
N PRO A 169 26.04 -1.33 -8.28
CA PRO A 169 26.28 -1.62 -6.87
C PRO A 169 27.28 -2.77 -6.68
N SER A 170 28.25 -2.61 -5.79
CA SER A 170 29.25 -3.61 -5.44
C SER A 170 29.75 -3.46 -4.01
N GLU A 171 30.41 -4.48 -3.48
CA GLU A 171 31.01 -4.43 -2.13
C GLU A 171 32.02 -3.29 -1.95
N ASP A 172 32.59 -2.76 -3.03
CA ASP A 172 33.56 -1.66 -2.99
C ASP A 172 32.91 -0.27 -2.95
N ASN A 173 31.66 -0.17 -3.39
CA ASN A 173 30.99 1.11 -3.56
C ASN A 173 29.67 1.22 -2.78
N ASP A 174 29.25 0.16 -2.09
CA ASP A 174 28.06 0.18 -1.26
C ASP A 174 28.20 -0.66 0.02
N ARG A 175 27.71 -0.11 1.13
CA ARG A 175 27.78 -0.76 2.45
C ARG A 175 26.79 -1.91 2.60
N LEU A 176 25.60 -1.78 2.02
CA LEU A 176 24.56 -2.81 2.12
C LEU A 176 24.91 -4.03 1.28
N VAL A 177 25.49 -3.83 0.09
CA VAL A 177 26.04 -4.91 -0.73
C VAL A 177 27.20 -5.60 0.01
N ARG A 178 28.16 -4.83 0.55
CA ARG A 178 29.30 -5.39 1.32
C ARG A 178 28.86 -6.22 2.53
N ALA A 179 27.87 -5.73 3.28
CA ALA A 179 27.42 -6.34 4.52
C ALA A 179 26.29 -7.38 4.31
N TYR A 180 25.94 -7.72 3.07
CA TYR A 180 24.75 -8.52 2.77
C TYR A 180 24.73 -9.86 3.51
N ALA A 181 25.82 -10.64 3.42
CA ALA A 181 25.91 -11.96 4.05
C ALA A 181 25.83 -11.90 5.58
N GLU A 182 26.56 -10.96 6.21
CA GLU A 182 26.53 -10.75 7.67
C GLU A 182 25.14 -10.27 8.14
N THR A 183 24.49 -9.42 7.35
CA THR A 183 23.14 -8.94 7.64
C THR A 183 22.13 -10.09 7.58
N VAL A 184 22.21 -10.95 6.55
CA VAL A 184 21.34 -12.14 6.42
C VAL A 184 21.51 -13.06 7.62
N GLU A 185 22.75 -13.36 8.02
CA GLU A 185 23.04 -14.19 9.19
C GLU A 185 22.46 -13.58 10.47
N THR A 186 22.69 -12.28 10.66
CA THR A 186 22.19 -11.54 11.83
C THR A 186 20.66 -11.56 11.90
N LEU A 187 19.96 -11.18 10.82
CA LEU A 187 18.50 -11.11 10.82
C LEU A 187 17.86 -12.49 10.98
N THR A 188 18.44 -13.53 10.37
CA THR A 188 18.00 -14.91 10.56
C THR A 188 18.12 -15.34 12.02
N ALA A 189 19.22 -14.97 12.70
CA ALA A 189 19.40 -15.28 14.12
C ALA A 189 18.45 -14.49 15.05
N LEU A 190 18.03 -13.28 14.66
CA LEU A 190 17.09 -12.47 15.45
C LEU A 190 15.65 -12.98 15.39
N ALA A 191 15.26 -13.63 14.29
CA ALA A 191 13.93 -14.18 14.03
C ALA A 191 13.70 -15.52 14.76
N ASP A 192 13.48 -15.45 16.08
CA ASP A 192 13.36 -16.64 16.95
C ASP A 192 11.92 -17.18 17.11
N GLY A 193 10.94 -16.58 16.44
CA GLY A 193 9.52 -16.98 16.51
C GLY A 193 8.88 -16.78 17.89
N ALA A 194 9.50 -16.02 18.78
CA ALA A 194 8.98 -15.77 20.13
C ALA A 194 7.84 -14.74 20.12
N ARG A 195 6.86 -14.91 21.01
CA ARG A 195 5.93 -13.82 21.34
C ARG A 195 6.70 -12.72 22.04
N VAL A 196 6.50 -11.46 21.66
CA VAL A 196 7.06 -10.31 22.37
C VAL A 196 5.95 -9.54 23.07
N THR A 197 6.13 -9.20 24.34
CA THR A 197 5.19 -8.38 25.13
C THR A 197 5.97 -7.28 25.83
N ILE A 198 5.65 -6.03 25.50
CA ILE A 198 6.38 -4.85 25.97
C ILE A 198 5.40 -3.96 26.71
N ASP A 199 5.61 -3.85 28.02
CA ASP A 199 4.85 -2.97 28.88
C ASP A 199 5.54 -1.61 29.01
N SER A 200 4.74 -0.56 28.99
CA SER A 200 5.17 0.83 29.24
C SER A 200 4.12 1.54 30.09
N GLU A 201 4.44 2.74 30.58
CA GLU A 201 3.48 3.58 31.28
C GLU A 201 2.25 3.96 30.42
N ARG A 202 2.39 3.93 29.09
CA ARG A 202 1.32 4.24 28.12
C ARG A 202 0.58 3.02 27.59
N GLY A 203 0.80 1.83 28.17
CA GLY A 203 0.15 0.59 27.79
C GLY A 203 1.08 -0.42 27.12
N THR A 204 0.48 -1.51 26.65
CA THR A 204 1.19 -2.73 26.22
C THR A 204 1.22 -2.88 24.70
N THR A 205 2.37 -3.32 24.19
CA THR A 205 2.56 -3.73 22.79
C THR A 205 2.79 -5.24 22.74
N TYR A 206 2.05 -5.93 21.88
CA TYR A 206 2.19 -7.36 21.61
C TYR A 206 2.70 -7.60 20.18
N LEU A 207 3.68 -8.49 20.05
CA LEU A 207 4.03 -9.13 18.78
C LEU A 207 3.73 -10.63 18.95
N PRO A 208 2.65 -11.17 18.35
CA PRO A 208 2.35 -12.60 18.38
C PRO A 208 3.47 -13.43 17.74
N ALA A 209 3.69 -14.65 18.20
CA ALA A 209 4.62 -15.61 17.60
C ALA A 209 4.19 -16.03 16.18
N ASP A 210 2.89 -16.26 15.98
CA ASP A 210 2.28 -16.72 14.74
C ASP A 210 0.81 -16.26 14.64
N VAL A 211 0.08 -16.72 13.62
CA VAL A 211 -1.32 -16.33 13.40
C VAL A 211 -2.29 -16.96 14.41
N ASP A 212 -1.94 -18.11 14.99
CA ASP A 212 -2.76 -18.75 16.02
C ASP A 212 -2.63 -18.00 17.34
N ASP A 213 -1.40 -17.62 17.69
CA ASP A 213 -1.08 -16.71 18.79
C ASP A 213 -1.83 -15.37 18.63
N LEU A 214 -1.83 -14.76 17.44
CA LEU A 214 -2.64 -13.55 17.17
C LEU A 214 -4.12 -13.78 17.51
N ALA A 215 -4.70 -14.90 17.08
CA ALA A 215 -6.09 -15.20 17.32
C ALA A 215 -6.41 -15.32 18.82
N GLU A 216 -5.53 -15.98 19.59
CA GLU A 216 -5.64 -16.09 21.05
C GLU A 216 -5.50 -14.72 21.74
N LEU A 217 -4.48 -13.94 21.38
CA LEU A 217 -4.25 -12.60 21.95
C LEU A 217 -5.42 -11.67 21.69
N TYR A 218 -5.95 -11.66 20.48
CA TYR A 218 -7.03 -10.75 20.13
C TYR A 218 -8.38 -11.18 20.72
N GLU A 219 -8.61 -12.47 20.93
CA GLU A 219 -9.77 -12.94 21.69
C GLU A 219 -9.67 -12.58 23.18
N ALA A 220 -8.47 -12.65 23.76
CA ALA A 220 -8.22 -12.20 25.14
C ALA A 220 -8.27 -10.66 25.29
N HIS A 221 -7.87 -9.92 24.26
CA HIS A 221 -7.80 -8.46 24.24
C HIS A 221 -8.60 -7.86 23.06
N PRO A 222 -9.94 -8.01 23.03
CA PRO A 222 -10.76 -7.63 21.88
C PRO A 222 -10.85 -6.11 21.65
N GLY A 223 -10.30 -5.30 22.56
CA GLY A 223 -10.17 -3.85 22.40
C GLY A 223 -8.80 -3.40 21.90
N ALA A 224 -7.86 -4.32 21.67
CA ALA A 224 -6.52 -3.98 21.20
C ALA A 224 -6.56 -3.49 19.74
N THR A 225 -5.73 -2.51 19.43
CA THR A 225 -5.57 -2.02 18.05
C THR A 225 -4.63 -2.96 17.31
N ILE A 226 -5.14 -3.65 16.28
CA ILE A 226 -4.30 -4.43 15.36
C ILE A 226 -3.62 -3.47 14.38
N VAL A 227 -2.30 -3.58 14.23
CA VAL A 227 -1.52 -2.75 13.32
C VAL A 227 -0.58 -3.62 12.49
N ALA A 228 -0.75 -3.56 11.17
CA ALA A 228 0.20 -4.13 10.21
C ALA A 228 1.23 -3.06 9.81
N GLY A 229 1.03 -2.41 8.66
CA GLY A 229 1.93 -1.37 8.16
C GLY A 229 1.65 0.05 8.63
N SER A 230 0.70 0.27 9.54
CA SER A 230 0.41 1.56 10.17
C SER A 230 0.11 2.75 9.22
N THR A 231 -0.17 2.53 7.94
CA THR A 231 -0.43 3.62 6.97
C THR A 231 -1.77 4.35 7.17
N ASP A 232 -2.66 3.81 7.99
CA ASP A 232 -3.89 4.46 8.46
C ASP A 232 -3.80 4.78 9.97
N VAL A 233 -3.51 3.76 10.79
CA VAL A 233 -3.37 3.91 12.25
C VAL A 233 -2.27 4.91 12.64
N GLY A 234 -1.22 5.05 11.84
CA GLY A 234 -0.19 6.08 12.05
C GLY A 234 -0.78 7.48 12.09
N LEU A 235 -1.76 7.79 11.24
CA LEU A 235 -2.44 9.09 11.22
C LEU A 235 -3.35 9.28 12.45
N TRP A 236 -3.88 8.19 13.02
CA TRP A 236 -4.62 8.26 14.29
C TRP A 236 -3.73 8.83 15.39
N VAL A 237 -2.46 8.46 15.40
CA VAL A 237 -1.46 8.98 16.34
C VAL A 237 -1.00 10.37 15.91
N THR A 238 -0.41 10.52 14.72
CA THR A 238 0.33 11.73 14.32
C THR A 238 -0.56 12.93 13.97
N LYS A 239 -1.80 12.68 13.53
CA LYS A 239 -2.74 13.75 13.13
C LYS A 239 -3.92 13.87 14.06
N HIS A 240 -4.35 12.78 14.68
CA HIS A 240 -5.52 12.78 15.55
C HIS A 240 -5.18 12.66 17.04
N MET A 241 -3.90 12.47 17.39
CA MET A 241 -3.43 12.33 18.78
C MET A 241 -4.24 11.29 19.58
N ARG A 242 -4.66 10.21 18.91
CA ARG A 242 -5.43 9.13 19.52
C ARG A 242 -4.51 8.16 20.24
N ASP A 243 -4.95 7.74 21.41
CA ASP A 243 -4.38 6.57 22.07
C ASP A 243 -4.81 5.30 21.31
N ILE A 244 -3.85 4.42 21.07
CA ILE A 244 -4.03 3.17 20.34
C ILE A 244 -3.78 1.95 21.23
N ALA A 245 -3.39 2.14 22.49
CA ALA A 245 -3.04 1.06 23.41
C ALA A 245 -4.29 0.29 23.90
N PRO A 246 -4.16 -1.04 24.16
CA PRO A 246 -3.02 -1.89 23.81
C PRO A 246 -2.94 -2.14 22.30
N VAL A 247 -1.73 -2.41 21.80
CA VAL A 247 -1.47 -2.63 20.36
C VAL A 247 -1.02 -4.06 20.10
N ILE A 248 -1.53 -4.68 19.04
CA ILE A 248 -1.02 -5.94 18.50
C ILE A 248 -0.40 -5.68 17.12
N LEU A 249 0.93 -5.80 17.03
CA LEU A 249 1.69 -5.58 15.80
C LEU A 249 1.80 -6.89 15.03
N ILE A 250 1.27 -6.93 13.81
CA ILE A 250 1.15 -8.17 13.02
C ILE A 250 2.01 -8.19 11.76
N GLY A 251 2.76 -7.12 11.50
CA GLY A 251 3.49 -6.95 10.25
C GLY A 251 4.58 -8.01 10.00
N HIS A 252 5.05 -8.72 11.03
CA HIS A 252 6.04 -9.79 10.91
C HIS A 252 5.43 -11.17 10.65
N LEU A 253 4.11 -11.36 10.78
CA LEU A 253 3.48 -12.66 10.62
C LEU A 253 3.43 -13.12 9.16
N ASP A 254 4.25 -14.10 8.79
CA ASP A 254 4.30 -14.62 7.42
C ASP A 254 3.06 -15.41 7.02
N GLY A 255 2.38 -16.07 7.97
CA GLY A 255 1.10 -16.76 7.72
C GLY A 255 -0.05 -15.83 7.32
N LEU A 256 0.12 -14.50 7.37
CA LEU A 256 -0.82 -13.53 6.82
C LEU A 256 -0.37 -12.95 5.48
N LYS A 257 0.79 -13.36 4.94
CA LYS A 257 1.39 -12.82 3.71
C LYS A 257 1.37 -13.81 2.55
N GLU A 258 0.63 -14.90 2.69
CA GLU A 258 0.49 -15.89 1.62
C GLU A 258 -0.24 -15.31 0.41
N ILE A 259 0.26 -15.64 -0.78
CA ILE A 259 -0.34 -15.30 -2.07
C ILE A 259 -0.50 -16.62 -2.83
N GLY A 260 -1.74 -16.95 -3.20
CA GLY A 260 -2.06 -18.12 -4.03
C GLY A 260 -2.76 -17.68 -5.30
N LEU A 261 -2.31 -18.18 -6.45
CA LEU A 261 -2.95 -17.95 -7.74
C LEU A 261 -3.10 -19.30 -8.44
N ASP A 262 -4.33 -19.69 -8.73
CA ASP A 262 -4.70 -20.93 -9.41
C ASP A 262 -5.85 -20.70 -10.40
N GLU A 263 -6.44 -21.80 -10.91
CA GLU A 263 -7.53 -21.78 -11.88
C GLU A 263 -8.83 -21.17 -11.31
N ASP A 264 -9.05 -21.28 -9.99
CA ASP A 264 -10.25 -20.77 -9.32
C ASP A 264 -10.13 -19.27 -9.05
N GLY A 265 -8.92 -18.77 -8.80
CA GLY A 265 -8.65 -17.34 -8.69
C GLY A 265 -7.42 -16.97 -7.85
N LEU A 266 -7.48 -15.77 -7.27
CA LEU A 266 -6.40 -15.16 -6.48
C LEU A 266 -6.78 -15.13 -5.00
N THR A 267 -5.98 -15.78 -4.16
CA THR A 267 -6.03 -15.67 -2.70
C THR A 267 -4.93 -14.75 -2.19
N LEU A 268 -5.29 -13.78 -1.36
CA LEU A 268 -4.36 -12.85 -0.71
C LEU A 268 -4.57 -12.90 0.81
N GLY A 269 -3.50 -13.19 1.56
CA GLY A 269 -3.48 -13.01 3.01
C GLY A 269 -3.66 -11.53 3.40
N ALA A 270 -4.26 -11.29 4.55
CA ALA A 270 -4.57 -9.92 5.02
C ALA A 270 -3.32 -9.04 5.27
N GLY A 271 -2.18 -9.67 5.53
CA GLY A 271 -0.87 -9.05 5.74
C GLY A 271 -0.08 -8.79 4.46
N VAL A 272 -0.56 -9.23 3.29
CA VAL A 272 0.10 -8.96 2.00
C VAL A 272 0.10 -7.45 1.73
N SER A 273 1.29 -6.88 1.48
CA SER A 273 1.45 -5.47 1.12
C SER A 273 0.99 -5.20 -0.32
N TYR A 274 0.71 -3.94 -0.65
CA TYR A 274 0.37 -3.58 -2.03
C TYR A 274 1.50 -3.95 -3.01
N THR A 275 2.75 -3.72 -2.61
CA THR A 275 3.93 -4.07 -3.41
C THR A 275 4.00 -5.57 -3.66
N ALA A 276 3.87 -6.40 -2.62
CA ALA A 276 3.90 -7.86 -2.75
C ALA A 276 2.73 -8.41 -3.58
N ALA A 277 1.53 -7.85 -3.43
CA ALA A 277 0.35 -8.28 -4.20
C ALA A 277 0.46 -7.97 -5.70
N ARG A 278 1.25 -6.96 -6.09
CA ARG A 278 1.22 -6.39 -7.45
C ARG A 278 1.43 -7.44 -8.54
N GLY A 279 2.42 -8.32 -8.39
CA GLY A 279 2.75 -9.34 -9.40
C GLY A 279 1.57 -10.26 -9.68
N ALA A 280 1.10 -10.99 -8.67
CA ALA A 280 -0.01 -11.93 -8.80
C ALA A 280 -1.32 -11.24 -9.19
N LEU A 281 -1.59 -10.05 -8.66
CA LEU A 281 -2.79 -9.28 -8.99
C LEU A 281 -2.79 -8.84 -10.46
N VAL A 282 -1.69 -8.29 -10.98
CA VAL A 282 -1.62 -7.84 -12.38
C VAL A 282 -1.59 -9.03 -13.33
N SER A 283 -1.03 -10.17 -12.92
CA SER A 283 -1.14 -11.42 -13.68
C SER A 283 -2.59 -11.91 -13.79
N ALA A 284 -3.36 -11.86 -12.71
CA ALA A 284 -4.77 -12.27 -12.71
C ALA A 284 -5.69 -11.23 -13.36
N PHE A 285 -5.43 -9.94 -13.14
CA PHE A 285 -6.28 -8.82 -13.54
C PHE A 285 -5.43 -7.66 -14.09
N PRO A 286 -4.93 -7.73 -15.34
CA PRO A 286 -4.05 -6.72 -15.92
C PRO A 286 -4.61 -5.29 -15.87
N GLN A 287 -5.94 -5.16 -15.90
CA GLN A 287 -6.66 -3.87 -15.86
C GLN A 287 -6.52 -3.15 -14.51
N MET A 288 -6.03 -3.83 -13.46
CA MET A 288 -5.76 -3.24 -12.15
C MET A 288 -4.39 -2.55 -12.05
N ALA A 289 -3.49 -2.76 -13.02
CA ALA A 289 -2.10 -2.28 -12.94
C ALA A 289 -2.01 -0.77 -12.69
N GLU A 290 -2.76 0.04 -13.45
CA GLU A 290 -2.74 1.50 -13.28
C GLU A 290 -3.31 1.94 -11.93
N LEU A 291 -4.36 1.27 -11.42
CA LEU A 291 -4.88 1.59 -10.09
C LEU A 291 -3.81 1.32 -9.04
N TRP A 292 -3.18 0.14 -9.10
CA TRP A 292 -2.23 -0.32 -8.10
C TRP A 292 -1.01 0.60 -7.99
N ASP A 293 -0.47 1.01 -9.14
CA ASP A 293 0.66 1.95 -9.23
C ASP A 293 0.31 3.37 -8.77
N ARG A 294 -0.98 3.66 -8.51
CA ARG A 294 -1.49 4.96 -8.04
C ARG A 294 -1.99 4.93 -6.59
N ILE A 295 -1.82 3.81 -5.89
CA ILE A 295 -2.09 3.72 -4.45
C ILE A 295 -0.89 4.29 -3.70
N GLY A 296 -1.07 5.45 -3.05
CA GLY A 296 0.00 6.15 -2.33
C GLY A 296 1.26 6.39 -3.17
N GLY A 297 2.39 6.56 -2.49
CA GLY A 297 3.73 6.37 -3.06
C GLY A 297 4.28 4.97 -2.73
N GLU A 298 5.47 4.64 -3.24
CA GLU A 298 6.10 3.34 -3.03
C GLU A 298 6.24 2.98 -1.55
N GLN A 299 6.59 3.97 -0.71
CA GLN A 299 6.74 3.80 0.73
C GLN A 299 5.43 3.36 1.41
N VAL A 300 4.31 3.91 0.96
CA VAL A 300 2.97 3.55 1.44
C VAL A 300 2.57 2.17 0.91
N ARG A 301 2.97 1.80 -0.31
CA ARG A 301 2.66 0.47 -0.88
C ARG A 301 3.44 -0.67 -0.21
N ASN A 302 4.69 -0.43 0.16
CA ASN A 302 5.51 -1.38 0.91
C ASN A 302 4.92 -1.67 2.29
N MET A 303 4.35 -0.66 2.93
CA MET A 303 3.77 -0.78 4.27
C MET A 303 2.30 -1.22 4.25
N GLY A 304 1.46 -0.58 3.46
CA GLY A 304 0.01 -0.76 3.45
C GLY A 304 -0.38 -2.15 2.96
N THR A 305 -1.29 -2.81 3.69
CA THR A 305 -1.75 -4.17 3.37
C THR A 305 -3.18 -4.19 2.85
N ILE A 306 -3.50 -5.20 2.04
CA ILE A 306 -4.84 -5.41 1.49
C ILE A 306 -5.87 -5.62 2.61
N GLY A 307 -5.53 -6.45 3.60
CA GLY A 307 -6.39 -6.69 4.75
C GLY A 307 -6.58 -5.45 5.61
N GLY A 308 -5.54 -4.61 5.78
CA GLY A 308 -5.64 -3.34 6.50
C GLY A 308 -6.58 -2.35 5.80
N ASN A 309 -6.49 -2.26 4.47
CA ASN A 309 -7.37 -1.40 3.68
C ASN A 309 -8.84 -1.83 3.76
N ILE A 310 -9.11 -3.13 3.65
CA ILE A 310 -10.46 -3.69 3.81
C ILE A 310 -10.96 -3.51 5.24
N ALA A 311 -10.16 -3.89 6.24
CA ALA A 311 -10.55 -3.81 7.65
C ALA A 311 -10.82 -2.39 8.15
N ASN A 312 -10.17 -1.38 7.55
CA ASN A 312 -10.44 0.03 7.80
C ASN A 312 -11.84 0.43 7.25
N GLY A 313 -12.20 -0.07 6.07
CA GLY A 313 -13.48 0.20 5.42
C GLY A 313 -13.72 1.66 5.11
N SER A 314 -12.67 2.37 4.71
CA SER A 314 -12.75 3.75 4.26
C SER A 314 -13.63 3.86 3.00
N PRO A 315 -14.55 4.83 2.91
CA PRO A 315 -15.42 4.98 1.75
C PRO A 315 -14.67 5.34 0.47
N ILE A 316 -13.47 5.91 0.60
CA ILE A 316 -12.58 6.29 -0.50
C ILE A 316 -11.41 5.31 -0.67
N GLY A 317 -11.49 4.12 -0.06
CA GLY A 317 -10.53 3.05 -0.28
C GLY A 317 -10.53 2.62 -1.75
N ASP A 318 -9.35 2.51 -2.34
CA ASP A 318 -9.21 2.22 -3.77
C ASP A 318 -9.33 0.73 -4.11
N THR A 319 -9.02 -0.15 -3.16
CA THR A 319 -9.02 -1.62 -3.35
C THR A 319 -10.40 -2.25 -3.28
N PRO A 320 -11.33 -1.86 -2.38
CA PRO A 320 -12.61 -2.55 -2.26
C PRO A 320 -13.52 -2.45 -3.49
N PRO A 321 -13.66 -1.29 -4.19
CA PRO A 321 -14.53 -1.21 -5.37
C PRO A 321 -14.23 -2.25 -6.46
N PRO A 322 -12.99 -2.39 -6.98
CA PRO A 322 -12.70 -3.43 -7.96
C PRO A 322 -12.86 -4.85 -7.42
N LEU A 323 -12.49 -5.11 -6.18
CA LEU A 323 -12.69 -6.43 -5.58
C LEU A 323 -14.18 -6.80 -5.44
N ILE A 324 -15.03 -5.84 -5.10
CA ILE A 324 -16.49 -6.03 -5.09
C ILE A 324 -17.01 -6.30 -6.51
N ALA A 325 -16.52 -5.58 -7.52
CA ALA A 325 -16.92 -5.80 -8.92
C ALA A 325 -16.50 -7.18 -9.44
N LEU A 326 -15.42 -7.74 -8.88
CA LEU A 326 -14.92 -9.09 -9.16
C LEU A 326 -15.56 -10.18 -8.29
N ASP A 327 -16.59 -9.86 -7.48
CA ASP A 327 -17.24 -10.81 -6.55
C ASP A 327 -16.28 -11.43 -5.51
N ALA A 328 -15.29 -10.65 -5.05
CA ALA A 328 -14.37 -11.12 -4.02
C ALA A 328 -15.12 -11.48 -2.72
N THR A 329 -14.56 -12.44 -1.99
CA THR A 329 -15.00 -12.82 -0.64
C THR A 329 -13.90 -12.51 0.37
N VAL A 330 -14.30 -12.26 1.62
CA VAL A 330 -13.38 -12.03 2.73
C VAL A 330 -13.58 -13.10 3.79
N THR A 331 -12.47 -13.65 4.29
CA THR A 331 -12.47 -14.62 5.38
C THR A 331 -12.07 -13.94 6.67
N LEU A 332 -12.91 -14.07 7.68
CA LEU A 332 -12.74 -13.55 9.03
C LEU A 332 -12.41 -14.69 9.98
N ARG A 333 -11.48 -14.44 10.90
CA ARG A 333 -11.04 -15.41 11.91
C ARG A 333 -11.21 -14.89 13.33
N LYS A 334 -11.73 -15.76 14.21
CA LYS A 334 -11.82 -15.56 15.65
C LYS A 334 -11.44 -16.85 16.38
N GLY A 335 -10.35 -16.84 17.14
CA GLY A 335 -9.80 -18.06 17.73
C GLY A 335 -9.54 -19.12 16.64
N SER A 336 -10.15 -20.30 16.80
CA SER A 336 -10.11 -21.39 15.81
C SER A 336 -11.21 -21.31 14.74
N SER A 337 -12.21 -20.44 14.92
CA SER A 337 -13.37 -20.33 14.03
C SER A 337 -13.09 -19.40 12.85
N ARG A 338 -13.58 -19.78 11.68
CA ARG A 338 -13.51 -18.99 10.45
C ARG A 338 -14.89 -18.84 9.83
N ARG A 339 -15.17 -17.68 9.26
CA ARG A 339 -16.34 -17.44 8.43
C ARG A 339 -15.98 -16.63 7.21
N THR A 340 -16.66 -16.90 6.10
CA THR A 340 -16.44 -16.22 4.83
C THR A 340 -17.74 -15.57 4.37
N LEU A 341 -17.65 -14.37 3.81
CA LEU A 341 -18.77 -13.61 3.29
C LEU A 341 -18.38 -12.83 2.03
N PRO A 342 -19.33 -12.46 1.16
CA PRO A 342 -19.08 -11.53 0.07
C PRO A 342 -18.50 -10.22 0.58
N LEU A 343 -17.50 -9.68 -0.10
CA LEU A 343 -16.79 -8.48 0.37
C LEU A 343 -17.72 -7.27 0.51
N GLU A 344 -18.74 -7.13 -0.34
CA GLU A 344 -19.71 -6.05 -0.22
C GLU A 344 -20.59 -6.16 1.02
N ALA A 345 -20.79 -7.38 1.55
CA ALA A 345 -21.56 -7.60 2.78
C ALA A 345 -20.74 -7.27 4.04
N PHE A 346 -19.42 -7.19 3.92
CA PHE A 346 -18.53 -6.80 5.02
C PHE A 346 -18.70 -5.31 5.40
N PHE A 347 -19.04 -4.43 4.46
CA PHE A 347 -19.22 -3.00 4.72
C PHE A 347 -20.69 -2.67 5.04
N LEU A 348 -21.01 -2.55 6.34
CA LEU A 348 -22.38 -2.35 6.81
C LEU A 348 -22.82 -0.88 6.73
N ASP A 349 -21.96 0.02 7.19
CA ASP A 349 -22.21 1.46 7.23
C ASP A 349 -20.87 2.22 7.32
N TYR A 350 -20.90 3.54 7.26
CA TYR A 350 -19.71 4.39 7.42
C TYR A 350 -18.98 4.07 8.73
N GLY A 351 -17.73 3.59 8.61
CA GLY A 351 -16.89 3.22 9.75
C GLY A 351 -17.37 1.97 10.51
N LYS A 352 -18.29 1.18 9.93
CA LYS A 352 -18.84 -0.03 10.55
C LYS A 352 -18.76 -1.21 9.58
N GLN A 353 -17.99 -2.22 9.98
CA GLN A 353 -17.82 -3.46 9.24
C GLN A 353 -18.47 -4.64 9.99
N ASP A 354 -18.83 -5.71 9.27
CA ASP A 354 -19.30 -6.96 9.87
C ASP A 354 -18.13 -7.71 10.48
N ARG A 355 -17.73 -7.30 11.69
CA ARG A 355 -16.63 -7.90 12.45
C ARG A 355 -17.03 -8.07 13.91
N GLN A 356 -16.95 -9.30 14.41
CA GLN A 356 -17.17 -9.59 15.83
C GLN A 356 -16.00 -9.09 16.68
N LYS A 357 -16.24 -8.90 17.98
CA LYS A 357 -15.14 -8.62 18.92
C LYS A 357 -14.16 -9.81 18.96
N GLY A 358 -12.87 -9.51 18.82
CA GLY A 358 -11.80 -10.51 18.73
C GLY A 358 -11.69 -11.20 17.36
N GLU A 359 -12.41 -10.72 16.34
CA GLU A 359 -12.36 -11.26 14.98
C GLU A 359 -11.53 -10.34 14.06
N PHE A 360 -10.67 -10.90 13.22
CA PHE A 360 -9.83 -10.15 12.27
C PHE A 360 -9.98 -10.68 10.85
N VAL A 361 -9.60 -9.86 9.86
CA VAL A 361 -9.53 -10.29 8.45
C VAL A 361 -8.31 -11.20 8.29
N GLU A 362 -8.52 -12.44 7.88
CA GLU A 362 -7.45 -13.43 7.67
C GLU A 362 -6.98 -13.42 6.21
N SER A 363 -7.92 -13.44 5.27
CA SER A 363 -7.62 -13.49 3.83
C SER A 363 -8.77 -12.94 2.97
N VAL A 364 -8.46 -12.73 1.70
CA VAL A 364 -9.37 -12.31 0.64
C VAL A 364 -9.21 -13.26 -0.53
N PHE A 365 -10.32 -13.72 -1.10
CA PHE A 365 -10.33 -14.51 -2.32
C PHE A 365 -11.04 -13.75 -3.44
N VAL A 366 -10.41 -13.67 -4.61
CA VAL A 366 -10.93 -13.01 -5.80
C VAL A 366 -11.07 -14.07 -6.90
N PRO A 367 -12.30 -14.42 -7.31
CA PRO A 367 -12.52 -15.41 -8.36
C PRO A 367 -11.80 -15.05 -9.66
N ALA A 368 -11.40 -16.07 -10.43
CA ALA A 368 -10.91 -15.91 -11.78
C ALA A 368 -11.92 -15.14 -12.65
N LEU A 369 -11.40 -14.31 -13.55
CA LEU A 369 -12.22 -13.52 -14.47
C LEU A 369 -12.48 -14.33 -15.74
N ASP A 370 -13.75 -14.49 -16.12
CA ASP A 370 -14.13 -15.10 -17.39
C ASP A 370 -13.48 -14.37 -18.57
N GLU A 371 -12.96 -15.11 -19.57
CA GLU A 371 -12.25 -14.53 -20.71
C GLU A 371 -13.13 -13.57 -21.53
N GLU A 372 -14.44 -13.81 -21.56
CA GLU A 372 -15.42 -12.98 -22.26
C GLU A 372 -15.89 -11.77 -21.44
N ALA A 373 -15.47 -11.64 -20.18
CA ALA A 373 -15.87 -10.53 -19.33
C ALA A 373 -15.05 -9.27 -19.64
N PHE A 374 -15.75 -8.18 -19.95
CA PHE A 374 -15.16 -6.86 -19.94
C PHE A 374 -14.95 -6.40 -18.50
N PHE A 375 -13.71 -6.06 -18.15
CA PHE A 375 -13.37 -5.51 -16.84
C PHE A 375 -12.54 -4.24 -16.98
N ALA A 376 -12.85 -3.20 -16.21
CA ALA A 376 -12.02 -2.00 -16.14
C ALA A 376 -12.17 -1.29 -14.79
N VAL A 377 -11.10 -0.60 -14.41
CA VAL A 377 -11.01 0.16 -13.15
C VAL A 377 -10.47 1.55 -13.42
N TYR A 378 -11.08 2.57 -12.80
CA TYR A 378 -10.71 3.97 -13.00
C TYR A 378 -10.65 4.72 -11.68
N LYS A 379 -9.49 5.31 -11.39
CA LYS A 379 -9.27 6.22 -10.27
C LYS A 379 -9.24 7.67 -10.74
N ILE A 380 -10.07 8.51 -10.13
CA ILE A 380 -10.10 9.96 -10.36
C ILE A 380 -9.69 10.67 -9.08
N SER A 381 -8.73 11.59 -9.20
CA SER A 381 -8.14 12.37 -8.11
C SER A 381 -7.65 13.73 -8.66
N LYS A 382 -7.33 14.69 -7.78
CA LYS A 382 -6.88 16.03 -8.21
C LYS A 382 -5.46 16.00 -8.73
N ARG A 383 -4.58 15.29 -8.03
CA ARG A 383 -3.24 14.92 -8.49
C ARG A 383 -3.30 13.47 -8.98
N ARG A 384 -2.60 13.18 -10.08
CA ARG A 384 -2.64 11.84 -10.72
C ARG A 384 -2.20 10.75 -9.74
N ASP A 385 -1.05 10.95 -9.11
CA ASP A 385 -0.39 10.01 -8.21
C ASP A 385 -0.41 10.55 -6.78
N GLU A 386 -0.24 9.68 -5.78
CA GLU A 386 -0.18 10.06 -4.36
C GLU A 386 -1.39 10.93 -3.92
N ASP A 387 -2.61 10.59 -4.34
CA ASP A 387 -3.79 11.40 -3.96
C ASP A 387 -4.97 10.52 -3.59
N ILE A 388 -5.80 11.05 -2.70
CA ILE A 388 -7.04 10.40 -2.28
C ILE A 388 -8.07 10.55 -3.39
N SER A 389 -8.72 9.44 -3.71
CA SER A 389 -9.72 9.40 -4.76
C SER A 389 -10.89 10.36 -4.51
N ALA A 390 -11.19 11.17 -5.52
CA ALA A 390 -12.51 11.77 -5.68
C ALA A 390 -13.54 10.66 -5.93
N LEU A 391 -13.22 9.68 -6.77
CA LEU A 391 -13.93 8.40 -6.85
C LEU A 391 -13.03 7.34 -7.46
N CYS A 392 -13.31 6.09 -7.12
CA CYS A 392 -12.75 4.90 -7.76
C CYS A 392 -13.93 4.10 -8.32
N ALA A 393 -13.91 3.78 -9.61
CA ALA A 393 -14.98 3.06 -10.29
C ALA A 393 -14.45 1.74 -10.83
N ALA A 394 -15.23 0.67 -10.68
CA ALA A 394 -14.93 -0.62 -11.29
C ALA A 394 -16.17 -1.18 -11.98
N PHE A 395 -15.97 -1.72 -13.18
CA PHE A 395 -17.01 -2.26 -14.03
C PHE A 395 -16.62 -3.67 -14.47
N ARG A 396 -17.52 -4.64 -14.32
CA ARG A 396 -17.42 -5.98 -14.91
C ARG A 396 -18.72 -6.29 -15.64
N VAL A 397 -18.65 -6.58 -16.95
CA VAL A 397 -19.81 -6.88 -17.78
C VAL A 397 -19.52 -8.08 -18.67
N THR A 398 -20.46 -9.01 -18.75
CA THR A 398 -20.41 -10.15 -19.68
C THR A 398 -21.57 -10.04 -20.65
N LEU A 399 -21.31 -10.25 -21.94
CA LEU A 399 -22.36 -10.32 -22.96
C LEU A 399 -22.67 -11.79 -23.28
N ASP A 400 -23.93 -12.08 -23.62
CA ASP A 400 -24.30 -13.38 -24.18
C ASP A 400 -23.99 -13.47 -25.69
N GLY A 401 -24.25 -14.63 -26.28
CA GLY A 401 -24.02 -14.88 -27.71
C GLY A 401 -24.86 -14.01 -28.65
N GLU A 402 -25.88 -13.31 -28.15
CA GLU A 402 -26.71 -12.36 -28.92
C GLU A 402 -26.26 -10.91 -28.73
N GLY A 403 -25.21 -10.66 -27.92
CA GLY A 403 -24.70 -9.34 -27.60
C GLY A 403 -25.56 -8.58 -26.57
N LEU A 404 -26.39 -9.30 -25.81
CA LEU A 404 -27.14 -8.74 -24.68
C LEU A 404 -26.31 -8.85 -23.40
N VAL A 405 -26.48 -7.93 -22.46
CA VAL A 405 -25.79 -7.97 -21.18
C VAL A 405 -26.32 -9.11 -20.31
N ALA A 406 -25.54 -10.18 -20.20
CA ALA A 406 -25.84 -11.34 -19.37
C ALA A 406 -25.57 -11.07 -17.89
N SER A 407 -24.48 -10.35 -17.60
CA SER A 407 -24.09 -9.98 -16.23
C SER A 407 -23.52 -8.56 -16.18
N ALA A 408 -23.79 -7.85 -15.08
CA ALA A 408 -23.21 -6.54 -14.81
C ALA A 408 -22.92 -6.40 -13.30
N ARG A 409 -21.68 -6.03 -12.99
CA ARG A 409 -21.24 -5.60 -11.66
C ARG A 409 -20.59 -4.23 -11.79
N ILE A 410 -21.12 -3.27 -11.05
CA ILE A 410 -20.63 -1.89 -11.06
C ILE A 410 -20.46 -1.46 -9.61
N ALA A 411 -19.25 -1.09 -9.21
CA ALA A 411 -18.96 -0.67 -7.85
C ALA A 411 -18.15 0.63 -7.82
N PHE A 412 -18.44 1.45 -6.82
CA PHE A 412 -17.77 2.73 -6.62
C PHE A 412 -17.27 2.91 -5.19
N GLY A 413 -16.10 3.50 -5.05
CA GLY A 413 -15.61 4.20 -3.86
C GLY A 413 -15.79 5.71 -4.02
N GLY A 414 -15.99 6.42 -2.91
CA GLY A 414 -16.18 7.88 -2.89
C GLY A 414 -17.56 8.36 -3.33
N MET A 415 -18.50 7.44 -3.60
CA MET A 415 -19.87 7.77 -4.03
C MET A 415 -20.94 7.55 -2.94
N ALA A 416 -20.58 6.87 -1.84
CA ALA A 416 -21.44 6.59 -0.69
C ALA A 416 -20.60 6.52 0.60
N GLY A 417 -21.26 6.30 1.74
CA GLY A 417 -20.60 6.09 3.04
C GLY A 417 -19.81 4.79 3.15
N THR A 418 -19.88 3.90 2.15
CA THR A 418 -19.08 2.67 2.02
C THR A 418 -18.79 2.42 0.54
N PRO A 419 -17.78 1.60 0.20
CA PRO A 419 -17.67 1.01 -1.15
C PRO A 419 -18.94 0.25 -1.47
N LYS A 420 -19.61 0.60 -2.58
CA LYS A 420 -20.98 0.16 -2.82
C LYS A 420 -21.26 -0.09 -4.30
N ARG A 421 -22.09 -1.10 -4.57
CA ARG A 421 -22.60 -1.44 -5.91
C ARG A 421 -23.71 -0.51 -6.42
N ALA A 422 -23.74 -0.30 -7.73
CA ALA A 422 -24.71 0.50 -8.45
C ALA A 422 -25.86 -0.37 -8.99
N ARG A 423 -26.72 -0.89 -8.09
CA ARG A 423 -27.71 -1.91 -8.44
C ARG A 423 -28.77 -1.40 -9.44
N ALA A 424 -29.16 -0.14 -9.36
CA ALA A 424 -30.11 0.44 -10.31
C ALA A 424 -29.48 0.58 -11.71
N ALA A 425 -28.23 1.00 -11.80
CA ALA A 425 -27.48 1.03 -13.06
C ALA A 425 -27.26 -0.38 -13.64
N GLU A 426 -26.87 -1.35 -12.81
CA GLU A 426 -26.76 -2.76 -13.22
C GLU A 426 -28.09 -3.29 -13.78
N ALA A 427 -29.21 -3.06 -13.08
CA ALA A 427 -30.53 -3.50 -13.51
C ALA A 427 -30.99 -2.87 -14.83
N ALA A 428 -30.55 -1.65 -15.13
CA ALA A 428 -30.83 -0.99 -16.41
C ALA A 428 -30.05 -1.59 -17.59
N LEU A 429 -28.94 -2.29 -17.32
CA LEU A 429 -28.13 -2.96 -18.34
C LEU A 429 -28.61 -4.39 -18.61
N LEU A 430 -28.97 -5.16 -17.58
CA LEU A 430 -29.28 -6.58 -17.69
C LEU A 430 -30.34 -6.90 -18.76
N GLY A 431 -30.03 -7.86 -19.63
CA GLY A 431 -30.89 -8.30 -20.73
C GLY A 431 -31.07 -7.27 -21.86
N ARG A 432 -30.30 -6.18 -21.87
CA ARG A 432 -30.31 -5.18 -22.94
C ARG A 432 -29.10 -5.34 -23.85
N ALA A 433 -29.26 -4.95 -25.11
CA ALA A 433 -28.14 -4.89 -26.04
C ALA A 433 -27.10 -3.87 -25.58
N TRP A 434 -25.81 -4.20 -25.74
CA TRP A 434 -24.69 -3.32 -25.38
C TRP A 434 -24.53 -2.18 -26.39
N THR A 435 -25.39 -1.17 -26.28
CA THR A 435 -25.48 -0.04 -27.22
C THR A 435 -25.41 1.31 -26.50
N TRP A 436 -25.15 2.36 -27.28
CA TRP A 436 -25.12 3.74 -26.77
C TRP A 436 -26.38 4.12 -26.00
N ASP A 437 -27.57 3.79 -26.53
CA ASP A 437 -28.84 4.13 -25.90
C ASP A 437 -29.04 3.42 -24.55
N THR A 438 -28.62 2.15 -24.45
CA THR A 438 -28.62 1.39 -23.21
C THR A 438 -27.71 2.04 -22.16
N ILE A 439 -26.50 2.45 -22.57
CA ILE A 439 -25.53 3.12 -21.69
C ILE A 439 -26.05 4.48 -21.22
N GLN A 440 -26.69 5.25 -22.11
CA GLN A 440 -27.30 6.53 -21.76
C GLN A 440 -28.42 6.39 -20.71
N GLN A 441 -29.19 5.30 -20.76
CA GLN A 441 -30.21 5.01 -19.75
C GLN A 441 -29.58 4.55 -18.43
N ALA A 442 -28.62 3.62 -18.48
CA ALA A 442 -27.97 3.08 -17.29
C ALA A 442 -27.21 4.14 -16.49
N ARG A 443 -26.50 5.07 -17.17
CA ARG A 443 -25.77 6.13 -16.46
C ARG A 443 -26.71 7.05 -15.66
N GLN A 444 -27.93 7.30 -16.13
CA GLN A 444 -28.89 8.13 -15.39
C GLN A 444 -29.31 7.47 -14.07
N GLN A 445 -29.33 6.13 -14.01
CA GLN A 445 -29.71 5.39 -12.81
C GLN A 445 -28.67 5.48 -11.68
N LEU A 446 -27.44 5.91 -11.96
CA LEU A 446 -26.44 6.15 -10.91
C LEU A 446 -26.91 7.17 -9.87
N ALA A 447 -27.81 8.10 -10.23
CA ALA A 447 -28.43 9.05 -9.30
C ALA A 447 -29.40 8.39 -8.32
N SER A 448 -29.94 7.22 -8.66
CA SER A 448 -30.77 6.39 -7.76
C SER A 448 -29.89 5.57 -6.81
N ASP A 449 -28.68 5.22 -7.23
CA ASP A 449 -27.75 4.39 -6.45
C ASP A 449 -26.95 5.20 -5.41
N TYR A 450 -26.62 6.46 -5.73
CA TYR A 450 -25.64 7.26 -4.99
C TYR A 450 -26.11 8.68 -4.69
N GLN A 451 -25.71 9.17 -3.52
CA GLN A 451 -25.84 10.56 -3.09
C GLN A 451 -24.47 11.01 -2.54
N PRO A 452 -23.49 11.31 -3.42
CA PRO A 452 -22.14 11.64 -2.98
C PRO A 452 -22.09 12.95 -2.20
N LEU A 453 -21.13 13.07 -1.28
CA LEU A 453 -20.89 14.30 -0.52
C LEU A 453 -19.89 15.21 -1.27
N SER A 454 -20.05 16.52 -1.09
CA SER A 454 -19.04 17.51 -1.46
C SER A 454 -17.98 17.61 -0.36
N ASP A 455 -16.70 17.54 -0.74
CA ASP A 455 -15.57 17.72 0.18
C ASP A 455 -14.36 18.35 -0.53
N TRP A 456 -13.21 18.39 0.17
CA TRP A 456 -11.95 18.91 -0.38
C TRP A 456 -11.43 18.16 -1.61
N ARG A 457 -11.89 16.96 -1.91
CA ARG A 457 -11.43 16.13 -3.03
C ARG A 457 -12.26 16.41 -4.27
N ALA A 458 -13.59 16.53 -4.14
CA ALA A 458 -14.50 16.89 -5.22
C ALA A 458 -15.90 17.28 -4.71
N SER A 459 -16.63 18.07 -5.51
CA SER A 459 -18.05 18.33 -5.27
C SER A 459 -18.90 17.09 -5.61
N ALA A 460 -20.08 17.00 -5.01
CA ALA A 460 -21.06 15.95 -5.28
C ALA A 460 -21.47 15.89 -6.77
N GLU A 461 -21.67 17.06 -7.39
CA GLU A 461 -22.03 17.17 -8.81
C GLU A 461 -20.91 16.68 -9.72
N TYR A 462 -19.65 17.05 -9.42
CA TYR A 462 -18.50 16.57 -10.16
C TYR A 462 -18.33 15.06 -10.03
N ARG A 463 -18.51 14.51 -8.83
CA ARG A 463 -18.45 13.06 -8.58
C ARG A 463 -19.50 12.32 -9.42
N MET A 464 -20.76 12.77 -9.38
CA MET A 464 -21.85 12.16 -10.15
C MET A 464 -21.61 12.24 -11.65
N LEU A 465 -21.26 13.42 -12.17
CA LEU A 465 -20.99 13.60 -13.60
C LEU A 465 -19.81 12.72 -14.07
N THR A 466 -18.73 12.68 -13.30
CA THR A 466 -17.58 11.83 -13.59
C THR A 466 -17.95 10.34 -13.57
N ALA A 467 -18.70 9.86 -12.57
CA ALA A 467 -19.16 8.47 -12.50
C ALA A 467 -19.97 8.07 -13.75
N GLN A 468 -20.89 8.94 -14.20
CA GLN A 468 -21.68 8.75 -15.41
C GLN A 468 -20.81 8.70 -16.68
N ASN A 469 -19.79 9.56 -16.76
CA ASN A 469 -18.88 9.60 -17.90
C ASN A 469 -17.88 8.44 -17.90
N LEU A 470 -17.53 7.87 -16.74
CA LEU A 470 -16.70 6.67 -16.67
C LEU A 470 -17.42 5.44 -17.21
N LEU A 471 -18.75 5.33 -17.04
CA LEU A 471 -19.52 4.27 -17.69
C LEU A 471 -19.52 4.44 -19.23
N ILE A 472 -19.56 5.68 -19.73
CA ILE A 472 -19.39 5.96 -21.16
C ILE A 472 -17.99 5.56 -21.63
N ARG A 473 -16.95 5.92 -20.88
CA ARG A 473 -15.57 5.55 -21.19
C ARG A 473 -15.42 4.03 -21.28
N PHE A 474 -15.94 3.31 -20.30
CA PHE A 474 -15.92 1.84 -20.28
C PHE A 474 -16.58 1.25 -21.53
N PHE A 475 -17.78 1.70 -21.86
CA PHE A 475 -18.46 1.30 -23.09
C PHE A 475 -17.60 1.54 -24.34
N LEU A 476 -17.06 2.74 -24.50
CA LEU A 476 -16.24 3.10 -25.66
C LEU A 476 -14.98 2.23 -25.77
N GLU A 477 -14.28 1.96 -24.66
CA GLU A 477 -13.11 1.08 -24.63
C GLU A 477 -13.49 -0.35 -25.06
N THR A 478 -14.63 -0.89 -24.59
CA THR A 478 -15.11 -2.23 -24.99
C THR A 478 -15.58 -2.32 -26.44
N CYS A 479 -15.93 -1.19 -27.07
CA CYS A 479 -16.25 -1.12 -28.49
C CYS A 479 -15.03 -0.81 -29.38
N GLY A 480 -13.82 -0.76 -28.81
CA GLY A 480 -12.58 -0.50 -29.54
C GLY A 480 -12.31 0.98 -29.86
N ALA A 481 -13.03 1.91 -29.24
CA ALA A 481 -12.78 3.34 -29.41
C ALA A 481 -11.68 3.82 -28.46
N PRO A 482 -10.76 4.70 -28.91
CA PRO A 482 -9.76 5.30 -28.03
C PRO A 482 -10.45 6.26 -27.04
N ALA A 483 -10.29 5.99 -25.74
CA ALA A 483 -10.92 6.80 -24.69
C ALA A 483 -9.91 7.43 -23.70
N ARG A 484 -8.61 7.30 -23.98
CA ARG A 484 -7.52 7.86 -23.17
C ARG A 484 -6.93 9.10 -23.85
N ILE A 485 -6.76 10.17 -23.08
CA ILE A 485 -5.98 11.33 -23.50
C ILE A 485 -4.51 11.02 -23.20
N GLU A 486 -3.69 10.84 -24.24
CA GLU A 486 -2.25 10.65 -24.10
C GLU A 486 -1.56 11.99 -23.86
N ARG A 487 -0.89 12.13 -22.72
CA ARG A 487 -0.22 13.38 -22.30
C ARG A 487 1.07 13.65 -23.06
N ARG A 488 1.64 12.61 -23.67
CA ARG A 488 2.76 12.63 -24.62
C ARG A 488 2.37 11.64 -25.74
N PRO A 489 1.58 12.05 -26.76
CA PRO A 489 1.43 11.19 -27.93
C PRO A 489 2.83 10.91 -28.47
N ALA A 490 3.12 9.67 -28.86
CA ALA A 490 4.28 9.42 -29.70
C ALA A 490 4.19 10.40 -30.86
N LEU A 491 5.16 11.32 -30.99
CA LEU A 491 5.25 12.12 -32.19
C LEU A 491 5.34 11.11 -33.32
N ALA A 492 4.31 11.05 -34.18
CA ALA A 492 4.35 10.24 -35.37
C ALA A 492 5.68 10.56 -36.07
N GLU A 493 6.53 9.55 -36.26
CA GLU A 493 7.75 9.69 -37.05
C GLU A 493 7.31 10.26 -38.40
N ALA A 494 7.67 11.52 -38.63
CA ALA A 494 7.34 12.27 -39.85
C ALA A 494 8.46 12.13 -40.87
#